data_AF-E9I3E2-F1
#
_entry.id   AF-E9I3E2-F1
#
_cell.length_a   1.000
_cell.length_b   1.000
_cell.length_c   1.000
_cell.angle_alpha   90.00
_cell.angle_beta   90.00
_cell.angle_gamma   90.00
#
_symmetry.space_group_name_H-M   'P 1'
#
loop_
_entity.id
_entity.type
_entity.pdbx_description
1 polymer ?
#
loop_
_entity_poly.entity_id
_entity_poly.type
_entity_poly.pdbx_seq_one_letter_code
_entity_poly.pdbx_strand_id
1 'polypeptide(L)'
;KSIQHYLKIAMDYETRDPPISYWCRLHALQTGLNIKKDKEDFSFLLALMDWLEKTKQEMKVHETVSDEIVAQAHMENVAVKLFNWADTEDRHKRYNKNVVKAFYSAGMLFDVCAVFGELNEDVAQQKKYAKWRAAHLHNCLNSGEEPSEP
;
A
#
# COMPACT_ATOMS: atom_id res chain seq x y z
N LYS A 1 9.75 12.28 -0.80
CA LYS A 1 10.23 10.99 -0.25
C LYS A 1 9.10 10.18 0.39
N SER A 2 8.34 10.73 1.35
CA SER A 2 7.31 9.98 2.10
C SER A 2 6.18 9.37 1.26
N ILE A 3 5.85 9.94 0.11
CA ILE A 3 4.78 9.44 -0.78
C ILE A 3 5.26 8.47 -1.87
N GLN A 4 6.58 8.35 -2.06
CA GLN A 4 7.17 7.61 -3.18
C GLN A 4 6.83 6.12 -3.12
N HIS A 5 6.73 5.55 -1.92
CA HIS A 5 6.41 4.15 -1.73
C HIS A 5 4.99 3.81 -2.19
N TYR A 6 4.02 4.67 -1.91
CA TYR A 6 2.64 4.51 -2.38
C TYR A 6 2.54 4.65 -3.91
N LEU A 7 3.26 5.60 -4.51
CA LEU A 7 3.30 5.77 -5.97
C LEU A 7 3.93 4.56 -6.67
N LYS A 8 4.98 3.96 -6.08
CA LYS A 8 5.59 2.75 -6.63
C LYS A 8 4.62 1.56 -6.62
N ILE A 9 3.90 1.38 -5.51
CA ILE A 9 2.85 0.35 -5.44
C ILE A 9 1.76 0.63 -6.46
N ALA A 10 1.34 1.89 -6.62
CA ALA A 10 0.35 2.23 -7.63
C ALA A 10 0.79 1.82 -9.05
N MET A 11 2.06 2.04 -9.40
CA MET A 11 2.61 1.61 -10.69
C MET A 11 2.59 0.08 -10.85
N ASP A 12 2.92 -0.68 -9.78
CA ASP A 12 2.90 -2.15 -9.81
C ASP A 12 1.47 -2.72 -10.04
N TYR A 13 0.44 -1.97 -9.64
CA TYR A 13 -0.97 -2.34 -9.81
C TYR A 13 -1.65 -1.66 -11.01
N GLU A 14 -1.00 -0.73 -11.71
CA GLU A 14 -1.63 0.08 -12.78
C GLU A 14 -2.26 -0.77 -13.89
N THR A 15 -1.65 -1.90 -14.23
CA THR A 15 -2.19 -2.86 -15.21
C THR A 15 -2.91 -4.06 -14.58
N ARG A 16 -2.55 -4.42 -13.35
CA ARG A 16 -3.05 -5.64 -12.68
C ARG A 16 -4.39 -5.40 -11.97
N ASP A 17 -4.53 -4.24 -11.36
CA ASP A 17 -5.71 -3.82 -10.59
C ASP A 17 -5.78 -2.27 -10.57
N PRO A 18 -6.32 -1.67 -11.64
CA PRO A 18 -6.40 -0.20 -11.76
C PRO A 18 -7.07 0.51 -10.58
N PRO A 19 -8.15 -0.04 -9.95
CA PRO A 19 -8.69 0.49 -8.70
C PRO A 19 -7.66 0.65 -7.57
N ILE A 20 -6.81 -0.36 -7.33
CA ILE A 20 -5.76 -0.28 -6.30
C ILE A 20 -4.76 0.83 -6.63
N SER A 21 -4.37 0.96 -7.90
CA SER A 21 -3.49 2.05 -8.35
C SER A 21 -4.09 3.43 -8.06
N TYR A 22 -5.37 3.61 -8.35
CA TYR A 22 -6.10 4.85 -8.09
C TYR A 22 -6.10 5.20 -6.60
N TRP A 23 -6.47 4.28 -5.71
CA TRP A 23 -6.53 4.55 -4.27
C TRP A 23 -5.15 4.79 -3.65
N CYS A 24 -4.12 4.09 -4.11
CA CYS A 24 -2.73 4.35 -3.70
C CYS A 24 -2.27 5.78 -4.09
N ARG A 25 -2.64 6.25 -5.29
CA ARG A 25 -2.35 7.61 -5.76
C ARG A 25 -3.15 8.66 -4.99
N LEU A 26 -4.40 8.38 -4.64
CA LEU A 26 -5.22 9.26 -3.81
C LEU A 26 -4.63 9.43 -2.40
N HIS A 27 -4.24 8.33 -1.76
CA HIS A 27 -3.55 8.37 -0.46
C HIS A 27 -2.22 9.13 -0.54
N ALA A 28 -1.45 8.93 -1.63
CA ALA A 28 -0.22 9.66 -1.88
C ALA A 28 -0.46 11.18 -2.03
N LEU A 29 -1.54 11.59 -2.71
CA LEU A 29 -1.93 12.99 -2.84
C LEU A 29 -2.29 13.58 -1.47
N GLN A 30 -3.18 12.93 -0.70
CA GLN A 30 -3.60 13.39 0.63
C GLN A 30 -2.42 13.51 1.60
N THR A 31 -1.57 12.47 1.65
CA THR A 31 -0.33 12.47 2.45
C THR A 31 0.61 13.57 1.98
N GLY A 32 0.70 13.79 0.67
CA GLY A 32 1.45 14.87 0.08
C GLY A 32 0.98 16.22 0.58
N LEU A 33 -0.30 16.54 0.45
CA LEU A 33 -0.88 17.83 0.83
C LEU A 33 -0.68 18.18 2.31
N ASN A 34 -0.61 17.18 3.18
CA ASN A 34 -0.36 17.36 4.62
C ASN A 34 1.10 17.69 4.98
N ILE A 35 2.05 17.55 4.05
CA ILE A 35 3.46 17.88 4.26
C ILE A 35 3.67 19.35 3.83
N LYS A 36 4.45 20.15 4.59
CA LYS A 36 4.87 21.49 4.13
C LYS A 36 5.69 21.36 2.84
N LYS A 37 5.26 22.04 1.78
CA LYS A 37 5.72 21.85 0.40
C LYS A 37 6.32 23.11 -0.20
N ASP A 38 7.35 22.93 -1.02
CA ASP A 38 7.89 23.99 -1.89
C ASP A 38 7.06 24.10 -3.18
N LYS A 39 7.27 25.16 -3.97
CA LYS A 39 6.48 25.44 -5.19
C LYS A 39 6.51 24.31 -6.22
N GLU A 40 7.66 23.65 -6.39
CA GLU A 40 7.80 22.52 -7.34
C GLU A 40 6.96 21.31 -6.92
N ASP A 41 6.91 21.00 -5.63
CA ASP A 41 6.10 19.89 -5.13
C ASP A 41 4.59 20.11 -5.35
N PHE A 42 4.15 21.37 -5.41
CA PHE A 42 2.75 21.72 -5.66
C PHE A 42 2.36 21.43 -7.11
N SER A 43 3.26 21.69 -8.07
CA SER A 43 3.03 21.38 -9.50
C SER A 43 2.81 19.87 -9.73
N PHE A 44 3.60 19.03 -9.07
CA PHE A 44 3.44 17.58 -9.12
C PHE A 44 2.09 17.13 -8.52
N LEU A 45 1.68 17.70 -7.38
CA LEU A 45 0.40 17.35 -6.78
C LEU A 45 -0.80 17.77 -7.62
N LEU A 46 -0.73 18.92 -8.29
CA LEU A 46 -1.76 19.36 -9.22
C LEU A 46 -1.90 18.37 -10.39
N ALA A 47 -0.78 17.97 -11.01
CA ALA A 47 -0.81 16.97 -12.08
C ALA A 47 -1.36 15.61 -11.59
N LEU A 48 -1.04 15.22 -10.36
CA LEU A 48 -1.58 14.00 -9.73
C LEU A 48 -3.09 14.11 -9.49
N MET A 49 -3.58 15.29 -9.09
CA MET A 49 -4.99 15.58 -8.90
C MET A 49 -5.76 15.52 -10.22
N ASP A 50 -5.26 16.17 -11.28
CA ASP A 50 -5.86 16.11 -12.62
C ASP A 50 -5.97 14.67 -13.12
N TRP A 51 -4.93 13.87 -12.90
CA TRP A 51 -4.94 12.44 -13.24
C TRP A 51 -6.02 11.68 -12.45
N LEU A 52 -6.14 11.92 -11.15
CA LEU A 52 -7.14 11.27 -10.30
C LEU A 52 -8.57 11.63 -10.74
N GLU A 53 -8.83 12.89 -11.06
CA GLU A 53 -10.15 13.34 -11.54
C GLU A 53 -10.53 12.67 -12.86
N LYS A 54 -9.61 12.66 -13.83
CA LYS A 54 -9.82 11.98 -15.11
C LYS A 54 -10.08 10.49 -14.92
N THR A 55 -9.24 9.82 -14.14
CA THR A 55 -9.33 8.37 -13.92
C THR A 55 -10.62 8.01 -13.17
N LYS A 56 -11.06 8.85 -12.23
CA LYS A 56 -12.36 8.65 -11.54
C LYS A 56 -13.54 8.73 -12.50
N GLN A 57 -13.51 9.61 -13.49
CA GLN A 57 -14.55 9.67 -14.52
C GLN A 57 -14.54 8.44 -15.43
N GLU A 58 -13.34 8.00 -15.85
CA GLU A 58 -13.17 6.80 -16.68
C GLU A 58 -13.62 5.52 -15.95
N MET A 59 -13.35 5.42 -14.64
CA MET A 59 -13.68 4.25 -13.82
C MET A 59 -15.01 4.37 -13.08
N LYS A 60 -15.88 5.33 -13.43
CA LYS A 60 -17.15 5.58 -12.72
C LYS A 60 -18.11 4.39 -12.70
N VAL A 61 -17.97 3.47 -13.66
CA VAL A 61 -18.78 2.24 -13.77
C VAL A 61 -18.27 1.14 -12.83
N HIS A 62 -17.04 1.25 -12.34
CA HIS A 62 -16.45 0.28 -11.42
C HIS A 62 -16.79 0.62 -9.97
N GLU A 63 -17.58 -0.24 -9.32
CA GLU A 63 -17.97 -0.07 -7.92
C GLU A 63 -16.77 0.03 -6.98
N THR A 64 -15.64 -0.62 -7.31
CA THR A 64 -14.36 -0.54 -6.59
C THR A 64 -13.70 0.85 -6.62
N VAL A 65 -14.30 1.83 -7.31
CA VAL A 65 -13.87 3.24 -7.35
C VAL A 65 -15.04 4.19 -7.05
N SER A 66 -16.26 3.86 -7.48
CA SER A 66 -17.44 4.70 -7.28
C SER A 66 -18.12 4.55 -5.92
N ASP A 67 -17.95 3.39 -5.27
CA ASP A 67 -18.51 3.08 -3.94
C ASP A 67 -17.37 2.88 -2.94
N GLU A 68 -17.32 3.70 -1.90
CA GLU A 68 -16.26 3.67 -0.91
C GLU A 68 -16.26 2.38 -0.07
N ILE A 69 -17.43 1.78 0.19
CA ILE A 69 -17.55 0.53 0.95
C ILE A 69 -16.99 -0.62 0.13
N VAL A 70 -17.34 -0.69 -1.16
CA VAL A 70 -16.82 -1.72 -2.08
C VAL A 70 -15.32 -1.53 -2.30
N ALA A 71 -14.88 -0.28 -2.48
CA ALA A 71 -13.46 0.07 -2.62
C ALA A 71 -12.63 -0.34 -1.39
N GLN A 72 -13.12 -0.04 -0.18
CA GLN A 72 -12.48 -0.41 1.07
C GLN A 72 -12.34 -1.93 1.18
N ALA A 73 -13.44 -2.66 0.97
CA ALA A 73 -13.42 -4.12 1.04
C ALA A 73 -12.45 -4.74 0.02
N HIS A 74 -12.38 -4.18 -1.20
CA HIS A 74 -11.43 -4.61 -2.22
C HIS A 74 -9.98 -4.38 -1.79
N MET A 75 -9.67 -3.18 -1.31
CA MET A 75 -8.35 -2.81 -0.80
C MET A 75 -7.89 -3.70 0.35
N GLU A 76 -8.73 -3.88 1.37
CA GLU A 76 -8.44 -4.74 2.52
C GLU A 76 -8.20 -6.18 2.09
N ASN A 77 -9.05 -6.73 1.20
CA ASN A 77 -8.89 -8.09 0.69
C ASN A 77 -7.56 -8.28 -0.06
N VAL A 78 -7.14 -7.31 -0.88
CA VAL A 78 -5.84 -7.37 -1.58
C VAL A 78 -4.68 -7.33 -0.57
N ALA A 79 -4.76 -6.46 0.43
CA ALA A 79 -3.73 -6.33 1.47
C ALA A 79 -3.61 -7.61 2.31
N VAL A 80 -4.74 -8.17 2.77
CA VAL A 80 -4.80 -9.41 3.56
C VAL A 80 -4.29 -10.61 2.77
N LYS A 81 -4.66 -10.74 1.49
CA LYS A 81 -4.15 -11.84 0.64
C LYS A 81 -2.63 -11.79 0.51
N LEU A 82 -2.07 -10.59 0.27
CA LEU A 82 -0.62 -10.41 0.15
C LEU A 82 0.09 -10.67 1.49
N PHE A 83 -0.51 -10.21 2.60
CA PHE A 83 -0.01 -10.48 3.95
C PHE A 83 0.02 -11.98 4.26
N ASN A 84 -1.09 -12.68 4.05
CA ASN A 84 -1.21 -14.11 4.33
C ASN A 84 -0.23 -14.94 3.49
N TRP A 85 -0.02 -14.56 2.23
CA TRP A 85 1.01 -15.19 1.39
C TRP A 85 2.42 -15.01 1.99
N ALA A 86 2.75 -13.80 2.43
CA ALA A 86 4.05 -13.51 3.04
C ALA A 86 4.23 -14.26 4.38
N ASP A 87 3.21 -14.26 5.24
CA ASP A 87 3.19 -14.97 6.52
C ASP A 87 3.32 -16.48 6.34
N THR A 88 2.67 -17.06 5.33
CA THR A 88 2.81 -18.48 5.00
C THR A 88 4.24 -18.84 4.60
N GLU A 89 4.86 -18.06 3.73
CA GLU A 89 6.25 -18.30 3.30
C GLU A 89 7.25 -18.08 4.45
N ASP A 90 7.00 -17.10 5.31
CA ASP A 90 7.78 -16.82 6.51
C ASP A 90 7.71 -17.97 7.53
N ARG A 91 6.51 -18.50 7.81
CA ARG A 91 6.31 -19.69 8.66
C ARG A 91 6.96 -20.95 8.09
N HIS A 92 7.06 -21.06 6.76
CA HIS A 92 7.79 -22.13 6.08
C HIS A 92 9.31 -21.90 6.03
N LYS A 93 9.83 -20.85 6.69
CA LYS A 93 11.25 -20.47 6.70
C LYS A 93 11.82 -20.18 5.31
N ARG A 94 10.96 -19.77 4.37
CA ARG A 94 11.35 -19.44 2.98
C ARG A 94 11.69 -17.97 2.83
N TYR A 95 12.69 -17.52 3.60
CA TYR A 95 13.09 -16.13 3.62
C TYR A 95 13.73 -15.72 2.29
N ASN A 96 13.10 -14.79 1.58
CA ASN A 96 13.64 -14.25 0.34
C ASN A 96 13.17 -12.80 0.13
N LYS A 97 13.77 -12.13 -0.86
CA LYS A 97 13.46 -10.73 -1.18
C LYS A 97 11.99 -10.50 -1.56
N ASN A 98 11.29 -11.52 -2.07
CA ASN A 98 9.87 -11.39 -2.42
C ASN A 98 8.99 -11.41 -1.17
N VAL A 99 9.30 -12.23 -0.16
CA VAL A 99 8.60 -12.23 1.14
C VAL A 99 8.73 -10.88 1.84
N VAL A 100 9.95 -10.33 1.88
CA VAL A 100 10.20 -8.98 2.41
C VAL A 100 9.36 -7.92 1.67
N LYS A 101 9.39 -7.95 0.33
CA LYS A 101 8.60 -7.02 -0.49
C LYS A 101 7.11 -7.18 -0.27
N ALA A 102 6.60 -8.41 -0.13
CA ALA A 102 5.18 -8.66 0.09
C ALA A 102 4.72 -8.13 1.45
N PHE A 103 5.45 -8.37 2.54
CA PHE A 103 5.14 -7.75 3.84
C PHE A 103 5.19 -6.22 3.76
N TYR A 104 6.21 -5.68 3.10
CA TYR A 104 6.33 -4.23 2.94
C TYR A 104 5.14 -3.64 2.17
N SER A 105 4.81 -4.21 1.01
CA SER A 105 3.69 -3.78 0.18
C SER A 105 2.35 -3.97 0.89
N ALA A 106 2.14 -5.07 1.63
CA ALA A 106 0.93 -5.27 2.43
C ALA A 106 0.80 -4.18 3.51
N GLY A 107 1.88 -3.87 4.22
CA GLY A 107 1.91 -2.79 5.22
C GLY A 107 1.58 -1.42 4.64
N MET A 108 2.00 -1.13 3.40
CA MET A 108 1.63 0.10 2.70
C MET A 108 0.19 0.09 2.20
N LEU A 109 -0.33 -1.03 1.69
CA LEU A 109 -1.73 -1.15 1.28
C LEU A 109 -2.67 -0.96 2.48
N PHE A 110 -2.31 -1.49 3.66
CA PHE A 110 -3.04 -1.22 4.90
C PHE A 110 -2.96 0.24 5.36
N ASP A 111 -1.90 0.99 5.05
CA ASP A 111 -1.90 2.44 5.27
C ASP A 111 -2.90 3.12 4.32
N VAL A 112 -2.96 2.70 3.05
CA VAL A 112 -3.89 3.28 2.07
C VAL A 112 -5.35 3.06 2.48
N CYS A 113 -5.68 1.98 3.20
CA CYS A 113 -7.02 1.78 3.74
C CYS A 113 -7.49 2.93 4.67
N ALA A 114 -6.57 3.73 5.23
CA ALA A 114 -6.93 4.88 6.06
C ALA A 114 -7.63 6.01 5.28
N VAL A 115 -7.63 5.97 3.94
CA VAL A 115 -8.41 6.89 3.10
C VAL A 115 -9.91 6.75 3.36
N PHE A 116 -10.38 5.55 3.73
CA PHE A 116 -11.80 5.24 3.95
C PHE A 116 -12.25 5.52 5.39
N GLY A 117 -11.33 5.90 6.29
CA GLY A 117 -11.63 6.18 7.69
C GLY A 117 -10.64 5.55 8.66
N GLU A 118 -11.06 5.43 9.93
CA GLU A 118 -10.26 4.79 10.96
C GLU A 118 -10.12 3.28 10.68
N LEU A 119 -8.89 2.78 10.74
CA LEU A 119 -8.62 1.36 10.57
C LEU A 119 -9.16 0.59 11.76
N ASN A 120 -9.83 -0.53 11.52
CA ASN A 120 -10.17 -1.45 12.59
C ASN A 120 -8.91 -2.02 13.28
N GLU A 121 -9.07 -2.54 14.50
CA GLU A 121 -7.95 -3.01 15.32
C GLU A 121 -7.13 -4.11 14.62
N ASP A 122 -7.80 -5.04 13.95
CA ASP A 122 -7.17 -6.16 13.23
C ASP A 122 -6.25 -5.66 12.11
N VAL A 123 -6.76 -4.77 11.25
CA VAL A 123 -6.00 -4.15 10.15
C VAL A 123 -4.86 -3.31 10.71
N ALA A 124 -5.08 -2.56 11.79
CA ALA A 124 -4.03 -1.78 12.44
C ALA A 124 -2.90 -2.67 12.99
N GLN A 125 -3.24 -3.81 13.58
CA GLN A 125 -2.28 -4.79 14.09
C GLN A 125 -1.52 -5.48 12.95
N GLN A 126 -2.21 -5.94 11.90
CA GLN A 126 -1.59 -6.54 10.72
C GLN A 126 -0.64 -5.57 10.02
N LYS A 127 -1.04 -4.30 9.89
CA LYS A 127 -0.19 -3.23 9.36
C LYS A 127 1.10 -3.06 10.15
N LYS A 128 0.99 -3.00 11.48
CA LYS A 128 2.15 -2.87 12.38
C LYS A 128 3.08 -4.08 12.24
N TYR A 129 2.51 -5.29 12.24
CA TYR A 129 3.25 -6.52 12.07
C TYR A 129 3.96 -6.57 10.72
N ALA A 130 3.25 -6.31 9.62
CA ALA A 130 3.80 -6.36 8.26
C ALA A 130 5.02 -5.45 8.09
N LYS A 131 4.93 -4.21 8.60
CA LYS A 131 6.05 -3.24 8.56
C LYS A 131 7.25 -3.69 9.39
N TRP A 132 7.00 -4.13 10.62
CA TRP A 132 8.05 -4.64 11.51
C TRP A 132 8.73 -5.87 10.89
N ARG A 133 7.95 -6.84 10.42
CA ARG A 133 8.45 -8.09 9.86
C ARG A 133 9.23 -7.87 8.57
N ALA A 134 8.76 -6.97 7.69
CA ALA A 134 9.53 -6.57 6.50
C ALA A 134 10.91 -6.02 6.87
N ALA A 135 10.98 -5.11 7.86
CA ALA A 135 12.25 -4.53 8.29
C ALA A 135 13.17 -5.59 8.93
N HIS A 136 12.60 -6.46 9.78
CA HIS A 136 13.32 -7.54 10.43
C HIS A 136 13.93 -8.51 9.42
N LEU A 137 13.11 -9.07 8.52
CA LEU A 137 13.57 -9.99 7.48
C LEU A 137 14.59 -9.34 6.54
N HIS A 138 14.42 -8.06 6.21
CA HIS A 138 15.39 -7.34 5.40
C HIS A 138 16.76 -7.25 6.08
N ASN A 139 16.79 -6.95 7.38
CA ASN A 139 18.01 -6.84 8.16
C ASN A 139 18.71 -8.20 8.28
N CYS A 140 17.97 -9.25 8.66
CA CYS A 140 18.50 -10.62 8.77
C CYS A 140 19.09 -11.11 7.43
N LEU A 141 18.40 -10.87 6.31
CA LEU A 141 18.91 -11.25 4.98
C LEU A 141 20.18 -10.48 4.57
N ASN A 142 20.37 -9.26 5.08
CA ASN A 142 21.57 -8.47 4.81
C ASN A 142 22.73 -8.83 5.77
N SER A 143 22.44 -9.17 7.02
CA SER A 143 23.44 -9.57 8.02
C SER A 143 23.84 -11.05 7.92
N GLY A 144 23.02 -11.89 7.27
CA GLY A 144 23.19 -13.34 7.23
C GLY A 144 22.70 -14.05 8.50
N GLU A 145 22.03 -13.35 9.41
CA GLU A 145 21.42 -13.92 10.60
C GLU A 145 20.11 -14.64 10.26
N GLU A 146 19.77 -15.69 11.02
CA GLU A 146 18.48 -16.35 10.88
C GLU A 146 17.38 -15.49 11.51
N PRO A 147 16.28 -15.19 10.78
CA PRO A 147 15.15 -14.48 11.35
C PRO A 147 14.53 -15.21 12.55
N SER A 148 14.21 -14.47 13.60
CA SER A 148 13.38 -14.98 14.70
C SER A 148 12.03 -15.50 14.18
N GLU A 149 11.44 -16.49 14.86
CA GLU A 149 10.15 -17.05 14.45
C GLU A 149 9.01 -15.99 14.51
N PRO A 150 7.97 -16.12 13.64
CA PRO A 150 6.86 -15.19 13.50
C PRO A 150 6.03 -14.90 14.75
#